data_AF-A0A5I5V8H3-F1
#
_entry.id   AF-A0A5I5V8H3-F1
#
_cell.length_a   1.000
_cell.length_b   1.000
_cell.length_c   1.000
_cell.angle_alpha   90.00
_cell.angle_beta   90.00
_cell.angle_gamma   90.00
#
_symmetry.space_group_name_H-M   'P 1'
#
loop_
_entity.id
_entity.type
_entity.pdbx_description
1 polymer ?
#
loop_
_entity_poly.entity_id
_entity_poly.type
_entity_poly.pdbx_seq_one_letter_code
_entity_poly.pdbx_strand_id
1 'polypeptide(L)'
;MPKELSGAQWVSRFPGSSSTNDLQGTFRTSVKNFLQALNTARASVSVAATYRPPERAYLMHWAWLIAKGSVQAREATALSGVEIEWVHPTAQASQQAAQAMVDAYGMNNLNTAPALSSNHTRGTAIDMNISWSGTLTIAGTDGKNVIINTLPRTGMNVQLHAVGKGYGV
;
A
#
# COMPACT_ATOMS: atom_id res chain seq x y z
N MET A 1 -9.33 -22.56 16.82
CA MET A 1 -9.58 -21.41 17.71
C MET A 1 -11.02 -20.96 17.45
N PRO A 2 -11.76 -20.42 18.43
CA PRO A 2 -13.07 -19.83 18.15
C PRO A 2 -12.90 -18.62 17.23
N LYS A 3 -13.84 -18.43 16.30
CA LYS A 3 -13.85 -17.22 15.48
C LYS A 3 -14.23 -16.01 16.32
N GLU A 4 -13.66 -14.87 15.98
CA GLU A 4 -13.98 -13.59 16.61
C GLU A 4 -14.68 -12.67 15.61
N LEU A 5 -15.74 -12.00 16.07
CA LEU A 5 -16.52 -11.08 15.27
C LEU A 5 -15.65 -10.00 14.61
N SER A 6 -15.98 -9.66 13.36
CA SER A 6 -15.34 -8.59 12.62
C SER A 6 -15.49 -7.24 13.34
N GLY A 7 -14.56 -6.33 13.08
CA GLY A 7 -14.52 -5.01 13.73
C GLY A 7 -13.12 -4.40 13.71
N ALA A 8 -13.00 -3.14 14.18
CA ALA A 8 -11.77 -2.36 14.11
C ALA A 8 -10.57 -3.03 14.80
N GLN A 9 -10.78 -3.91 15.78
CA GLN A 9 -9.72 -4.66 16.46
C GLN A 9 -8.94 -5.63 15.55
N TRP A 10 -9.49 -6.00 14.39
CA TRP A 10 -8.80 -6.81 13.39
C TRP A 10 -7.74 -6.03 12.59
N VAL A 11 -7.83 -4.70 12.54
CA VAL A 11 -7.01 -3.83 11.69
C VAL A 11 -5.52 -3.88 12.03
N SER A 12 -5.20 -4.11 13.31
CA SER A 12 -3.84 -4.17 13.84
C SER A 12 -3.21 -5.58 13.80
N ARG A 13 -3.97 -6.64 13.53
CA ARG A 13 -3.48 -8.03 13.62
C ARG A 13 -2.53 -8.41 12.49
N PHE A 14 -2.76 -7.83 11.32
CA PHE A 14 -1.94 -8.04 10.12
C PHE A 14 -1.42 -6.67 9.66
N PRO A 15 -0.37 -6.14 10.30
CA PRO A 15 0.19 -4.85 9.92
C PRO A 15 0.79 -4.92 8.51
N GLY A 16 0.65 -3.84 7.75
CA GLY A 16 1.46 -3.65 6.55
C GLY A 16 2.89 -3.27 6.92
N SER A 17 3.76 -3.17 5.91
CA SER A 17 5.13 -2.68 6.09
C SER A 17 5.39 -1.43 5.26
N SER A 18 6.26 -0.55 5.77
CA SER A 18 6.90 0.56 5.05
C SER A 18 8.41 0.33 4.86
N SER A 19 8.93 -0.85 5.20
CA SER A 19 10.36 -1.19 5.11
C SER A 19 10.73 -1.70 3.72
N THR A 20 11.78 -1.15 3.14
CA THR A 20 12.33 -1.66 1.87
C THR A 20 12.87 -3.07 1.98
N ASN A 21 13.14 -3.58 3.19
CA ASN A 21 13.55 -4.97 3.39
C ASN A 21 12.44 -5.97 3.10
N ASP A 22 11.17 -5.55 3.11
CA ASP A 22 10.03 -6.44 2.82
C ASP A 22 9.65 -6.46 1.33
N LEU A 23 10.34 -5.66 0.51
CA LEU A 23 10.29 -5.77 -0.95
C LEU A 23 10.95 -7.07 -1.42
N GLN A 24 10.56 -7.61 -2.57
CA GLN A 24 11.00 -8.92 -3.04
C GLN A 24 11.94 -8.84 -4.25
N GLY A 25 12.81 -9.85 -4.37
CA GLY A 25 13.66 -10.07 -5.55
C GLY A 25 14.52 -8.87 -5.96
N THR A 26 14.65 -8.67 -7.27
CA THR A 26 15.42 -7.57 -7.86
C THR A 26 14.81 -6.20 -7.59
N PHE A 27 13.49 -6.12 -7.39
CA PHE A 27 12.79 -4.87 -7.10
C PHE A 27 13.30 -4.22 -5.80
N ARG A 28 13.61 -5.01 -4.77
CA ARG A 28 14.24 -4.52 -3.53
C ARG A 28 15.54 -3.76 -3.83
N THR A 29 16.41 -4.36 -4.65
CA THR A 29 17.70 -3.76 -5.01
C THR A 29 17.51 -2.50 -5.84
N SER A 30 16.61 -2.53 -6.83
CA SER A 30 16.23 -1.37 -7.65
C SER A 30 15.78 -0.18 -6.79
N VAL A 31 14.86 -0.42 -5.84
CA VAL A 31 14.37 0.63 -4.93
C VAL A 31 15.49 1.17 -4.05
N LYS A 32 16.35 0.30 -3.48
CA LYS A 32 17.49 0.76 -2.66
C LYS A 32 18.44 1.66 -3.45
N ASN A 33 18.74 1.31 -4.70
CA ASN A 33 19.60 2.12 -5.57
C ASN A 33 18.95 3.47 -5.92
N PHE A 34 17.64 3.48 -6.22
CA PHE A 34 16.92 4.73 -6.50
C PHE A 34 16.85 5.66 -5.29
N LEU A 35 16.55 5.12 -4.10
CA LEU A 35 16.54 5.88 -2.85
C LEU A 35 17.92 6.45 -2.52
N GLN A 36 18.99 5.69 -2.79
CA GLN A 36 20.36 6.19 -2.63
C GLN A 36 20.65 7.36 -3.57
N ALA A 37 20.20 7.29 -4.82
CA ALA A 37 20.35 8.38 -5.80
C ALA A 37 19.58 9.64 -5.38
N LEU A 38 18.33 9.48 -4.93
CA LEU A 38 17.51 10.56 -4.37
C LEU A 38 18.17 11.23 -3.16
N ASN A 39 18.65 10.43 -2.21
CA ASN A 39 19.31 10.93 -1.01
C ASN A 39 20.61 11.68 -1.36
N THR A 40 21.41 11.16 -2.29
CA THR A 40 22.63 11.83 -2.78
C THR A 40 22.31 13.16 -3.44
N ALA A 41 21.19 13.24 -4.17
CA ALA A 41 20.65 14.45 -4.77
C ALA A 41 19.97 15.40 -3.77
N ARG A 42 19.97 15.08 -2.46
CA ARG A 42 19.33 15.84 -1.37
C ARG A 42 17.81 15.98 -1.51
N ALA A 43 17.16 15.03 -2.19
CA ALA A 43 15.71 14.89 -2.14
C ALA A 43 15.27 14.29 -0.80
N SER A 44 14.13 14.75 -0.29
CA SER A 44 13.47 14.16 0.88
C SER A 44 12.54 13.04 0.42
N VAL A 45 12.59 11.89 1.11
CA VAL A 45 11.74 10.74 0.82
C VAL A 45 11.08 10.22 2.08
N SER A 46 9.79 9.91 2.00
CA SER A 46 9.03 9.23 3.06
C SER A 46 8.29 8.03 2.47
N VAL A 47 8.58 6.82 2.95
CA VAL A 47 7.95 5.58 2.49
C VAL A 47 6.66 5.33 3.27
N ALA A 48 5.54 5.23 2.58
CA ALA A 48 4.22 4.99 3.16
C ALA A 48 3.87 3.50 3.20
N ALA A 49 4.20 2.74 2.15
CA ALA A 49 3.91 1.32 2.07
C ALA A 49 4.87 0.57 1.15
N THR A 50 5.14 -0.69 1.46
CA THR A 50 5.98 -1.61 0.69
C THR A 50 5.26 -2.94 0.54
N TYR A 51 5.07 -3.65 1.66
CA TYR A 51 4.40 -4.95 1.68
C TYR A 51 3.04 -4.89 2.37
N ARG A 52 2.06 -5.59 1.80
CA ARG A 52 0.74 -5.82 2.37
C ARG A 52 0.55 -7.33 2.52
N PRO A 53 0.49 -7.89 3.74
CA PRO A 53 0.21 -9.31 3.92
C PRO A 53 -1.12 -9.70 3.24
N PRO A 54 -1.22 -10.91 2.67
CA PRO A 54 -2.47 -11.41 2.08
C PRO A 54 -3.67 -11.34 3.04
N GLU A 55 -3.46 -11.58 4.33
CA GLU A 55 -4.48 -11.48 5.39
C GLU A 55 -4.99 -10.05 5.53
N ARG A 56 -4.09 -9.06 5.48
CA ARG A 56 -4.47 -7.65 5.49
C ARG A 56 -5.28 -7.30 4.23
N ALA A 57 -4.83 -7.74 3.05
CA ALA A 57 -5.55 -7.49 1.80
C ALA A 57 -6.94 -8.12 1.82
N TYR A 58 -7.07 -9.34 2.35
CA TYR A 58 -8.33 -10.03 2.57
C TYR A 58 -9.28 -9.25 3.48
N LEU A 59 -8.82 -8.82 4.67
CA LEU A 59 -9.65 -8.05 5.60
C LEU A 59 -10.10 -6.73 4.99
N MET A 60 -9.20 -6.02 4.31
CA MET A 60 -9.49 -4.76 3.63
C MET A 60 -10.54 -4.94 2.51
N HIS A 61 -10.40 -6.00 1.70
CA HIS A 61 -11.30 -6.31 0.59
C HIS A 61 -12.73 -6.57 1.05
N TRP A 62 -12.90 -7.52 1.98
CA TRP A 62 -14.21 -7.93 2.45
C TRP A 62 -14.89 -6.87 3.32
N ALA A 63 -14.13 -6.19 4.19
CA ALA A 63 -14.68 -5.06 4.96
C ALA A 63 -15.27 -4.00 4.03
N TRP A 64 -14.56 -3.64 2.95
CA TRP A 64 -15.05 -2.65 2.01
C TRP A 64 -16.32 -3.12 1.28
N LEU A 65 -16.33 -4.35 0.73
CA LEU A 65 -17.50 -4.87 0.00
C LEU A 65 -18.75 -4.98 0.89
N ILE A 66 -18.58 -5.46 2.13
CA ILE A 66 -19.68 -5.61 3.09
C ILE A 66 -20.17 -4.23 3.54
N ALA A 67 -19.28 -3.31 3.88
CA ALA A 67 -19.64 -1.97 4.33
C ALA A 67 -20.43 -1.19 3.26
N LYS A 68 -20.02 -1.31 1.99
CA LYS A 68 -20.71 -0.71 0.84
C LYS A 68 -22.01 -1.45 0.46
N GLY A 69 -22.33 -2.56 1.11
CA GLY A 69 -23.51 -3.38 0.79
C GLY A 69 -23.44 -4.05 -0.58
N SER A 70 -22.23 -4.15 -1.17
CA SER A 70 -22.03 -4.79 -2.47
C SER A 70 -22.13 -6.31 -2.39
N VAL A 71 -21.89 -6.88 -1.19
CA VAL A 71 -22.04 -8.30 -0.87
C VAL A 71 -22.61 -8.45 0.54
N GLN A 72 -23.20 -9.61 0.84
CA GLN A 72 -23.57 -9.97 2.20
C GLN A 72 -22.38 -10.54 2.98
N ALA A 73 -22.38 -10.39 4.30
CA ALA A 73 -21.29 -10.87 5.16
C ALA A 73 -21.00 -12.37 5.02
N ARG A 74 -22.03 -13.18 4.77
CA ARG A 74 -21.90 -14.64 4.56
C ARG A 74 -21.18 -15.02 3.26
N GLU A 75 -21.02 -14.08 2.33
CA GLU A 75 -20.34 -14.32 1.05
C GLU A 75 -18.81 -14.20 1.19
N ALA A 76 -18.33 -13.63 2.29
CA ALA A 76 -16.91 -13.57 2.59
C ALA A 76 -16.35 -14.99 2.79
N THR A 77 -15.55 -15.44 1.83
CA THR A 77 -14.89 -16.75 1.89
C THR A 77 -13.89 -16.78 3.04
N ALA A 78 -13.72 -17.93 3.71
CA ALA A 78 -12.74 -18.05 4.78
C ALA A 78 -11.30 -17.97 4.24
N LEU A 79 -10.38 -17.38 5.01
CA LEU A 79 -8.94 -17.41 4.74
C LEU A 79 -8.22 -18.09 5.90
N SER A 80 -7.41 -19.11 5.60
CA SER A 80 -6.61 -19.82 6.61
C SER A 80 -5.70 -18.85 7.36
N GLY A 81 -5.65 -18.95 8.69
CA GLY A 81 -4.90 -18.04 9.56
C GLY A 81 -5.65 -16.75 9.93
N VAL A 82 -6.87 -16.54 9.42
CA VAL A 82 -7.73 -15.39 9.75
C VAL A 82 -9.05 -15.87 10.34
N GLU A 83 -9.07 -16.05 11.66
CA GLU A 83 -10.22 -16.58 12.43
C GLU A 83 -11.33 -15.52 12.67
N ILE A 84 -11.73 -14.82 11.61
CA ILE A 84 -12.74 -13.76 11.66
C ILE A 84 -14.14 -14.33 11.41
N GLU A 85 -15.13 -13.84 12.18
CA GLU A 85 -16.55 -14.07 11.94
C GLU A 85 -17.17 -12.79 11.36
N TRP A 86 -17.53 -12.83 10.08
CA TRP A 86 -18.15 -11.70 9.40
C TRP A 86 -19.64 -11.59 9.69
N VAL A 87 -20.31 -12.69 10.03
CA VAL A 87 -21.76 -12.74 10.27
C VAL A 87 -22.05 -12.42 11.73
N HIS A 88 -22.57 -11.22 11.96
CA HIS A 88 -23.09 -10.78 13.26
C HIS A 88 -24.56 -11.20 13.43
N PRO A 89 -25.17 -11.05 14.62
CA PRO A 89 -26.58 -11.41 14.85
C PRO A 89 -27.58 -10.77 13.88
N THR A 90 -27.24 -9.63 13.26
CA THR A 90 -28.03 -9.00 12.21
C THR A 90 -27.15 -8.60 11.02
N ALA A 91 -27.78 -8.48 9.84
CA ALA A 91 -27.10 -7.96 8.65
C ALA A 91 -26.59 -6.52 8.88
N GLN A 92 -27.37 -5.69 9.57
CA GLN A 92 -26.98 -4.31 9.91
C GLN A 92 -25.74 -4.28 10.82
N ALA A 93 -25.68 -5.14 11.84
CA ALA A 93 -24.51 -5.23 12.71
C ALA A 93 -23.26 -5.68 11.93
N SER A 94 -23.42 -6.61 10.98
CA SER A 94 -22.32 -7.07 10.12
C SER A 94 -21.78 -5.93 9.25
N GLN A 95 -22.68 -5.12 8.68
CA GLN A 95 -22.32 -3.95 7.87
C GLN A 95 -21.64 -2.86 8.72
N GLN A 96 -22.14 -2.58 9.92
CA GLN A 96 -21.54 -1.60 10.84
C GLN A 96 -20.14 -2.01 11.29
N ALA A 97 -19.94 -3.28 11.62
CA ALA A 97 -18.62 -3.81 11.98
C ALA A 97 -17.62 -3.71 10.82
N ALA A 98 -18.06 -4.04 9.61
CA ALA A 98 -17.25 -3.86 8.40
C ALA A 98 -16.93 -2.38 8.14
N GLN A 99 -17.89 -1.47 8.34
CA GLN A 99 -17.66 -0.02 8.22
C GLN A 99 -16.64 0.48 9.24
N ALA A 100 -16.68 0.00 10.49
CA ALA A 100 -15.67 0.35 11.49
C ALA A 100 -14.25 -0.07 11.07
N MET A 101 -14.12 -1.18 10.34
CA MET A 101 -12.84 -1.58 9.73
C MET A 101 -12.45 -0.67 8.56
N VAL A 102 -13.40 -0.29 7.69
CA VAL A 102 -13.17 0.68 6.60
C VAL A 102 -12.66 2.02 7.16
N ASP A 103 -13.26 2.51 8.23
CA ASP A 103 -12.85 3.74 8.91
C ASP A 103 -11.43 3.61 9.48
N ALA A 104 -11.17 2.53 10.21
CA ALA A 104 -9.86 2.28 10.82
C ALA A 104 -8.75 2.03 9.79
N TYR A 105 -9.06 1.48 8.61
CA TYR A 105 -8.11 1.37 7.50
C TYR A 105 -7.99 2.65 6.65
N GLY A 106 -8.87 3.66 6.85
CA GLY A 106 -8.89 4.89 6.05
C GLY A 106 -9.40 4.69 4.61
N MET A 107 -10.27 3.72 4.37
CA MET A 107 -10.71 3.30 3.03
C MET A 107 -12.00 3.97 2.54
N ASN A 108 -12.51 4.97 3.26
CA ASN A 108 -13.80 5.60 2.98
C ASN A 108 -13.92 6.19 1.58
N ASN A 109 -12.83 6.75 1.06
CA ASN A 109 -12.77 7.44 -0.22
C ASN A 109 -12.38 6.53 -1.39
N LEU A 110 -12.26 5.21 -1.17
CA LEU A 110 -11.97 4.27 -2.25
C LEU A 110 -13.23 4.04 -3.10
N ASN A 111 -13.06 4.11 -4.41
CA ASN A 111 -14.12 3.82 -5.40
C ASN A 111 -14.17 2.35 -5.82
N THR A 112 -13.17 1.56 -5.44
CA THR A 112 -13.09 0.13 -5.71
C THR A 112 -12.54 -0.62 -4.51
N ALA A 113 -12.94 -1.87 -4.35
CA ALA A 113 -12.43 -2.71 -3.28
C ALA A 113 -10.91 -2.91 -3.41
N PRO A 114 -10.16 -2.87 -2.31
CA PRO A 114 -8.76 -3.28 -2.30
C PRO A 114 -8.59 -4.67 -2.93
N ALA A 115 -7.66 -4.83 -3.87
CA ALA A 115 -7.44 -6.11 -4.53
C ALA A 115 -6.82 -7.14 -3.56
N LEU A 116 -7.31 -8.38 -3.63
CA LEU A 116 -6.75 -9.52 -2.88
C LEU A 116 -5.31 -9.86 -3.31
N SER A 117 -4.98 -9.62 -4.58
CA SER A 117 -3.64 -9.75 -5.13
C SER A 117 -3.23 -8.46 -5.84
N SER A 118 -2.08 -7.92 -5.48
CA SER A 118 -1.53 -6.66 -6.01
C SER A 118 -0.01 -6.69 -5.97
N ASN A 119 0.65 -5.66 -6.50
CA ASN A 119 2.10 -5.52 -6.32
C ASN A 119 2.52 -5.44 -4.85
N HIS A 120 1.72 -4.80 -3.97
CA HIS A 120 2.04 -4.75 -2.54
C HIS A 120 1.95 -6.11 -1.86
N THR A 121 1.02 -6.99 -2.26
CA THR A 121 0.96 -8.36 -1.72
C THR A 121 2.07 -9.25 -2.26
N ARG A 122 2.68 -8.87 -3.38
CA ARG A 122 3.87 -9.51 -3.94
C ARG A 122 5.19 -8.90 -3.45
N GLY A 123 5.15 -7.79 -2.71
CA GLY A 123 6.34 -7.02 -2.32
C GLY A 123 7.08 -6.39 -3.50
N THR A 124 6.38 -6.09 -4.59
CA THR A 124 6.92 -5.48 -5.81
C THR A 124 6.31 -4.11 -6.10
N ALA A 125 5.88 -3.39 -5.06
CA ALA A 125 5.45 -2.00 -5.13
C ALA A 125 5.95 -1.22 -3.92
N ILE A 126 6.08 0.09 -4.09
CA ILE A 126 6.39 1.04 -3.04
C ILE A 126 5.53 2.29 -3.25
N ASP A 127 4.86 2.72 -2.19
CA ASP A 127 4.22 4.03 -2.12
C ASP A 127 5.14 4.94 -1.32
N MET A 128 5.57 6.04 -1.92
CA MET A 128 6.47 7.00 -1.27
C MET A 128 6.19 8.42 -1.72
N ASN A 129 6.37 9.35 -0.78
CA ASN A 129 6.36 10.78 -1.06
C ASN A 129 7.80 11.24 -1.27
N ILE A 130 8.03 11.99 -2.34
CA ILE A 130 9.33 12.57 -2.67
C ILE A 130 9.16 14.08 -2.83
N SER A 131 10.10 14.87 -2.33
CA SER A 131 10.14 16.31 -2.54
C SER A 131 11.58 16.84 -2.58
N TRP A 132 11.78 17.98 -3.25
CA TRP A 132 13.07 18.69 -3.27
C TRP A 132 12.87 20.18 -3.52
N SER A 133 13.95 20.96 -3.38
CA SER A 133 13.99 22.39 -3.69
C SER A 133 14.92 22.69 -4.87
N GLY A 134 14.64 23.76 -5.62
CA GLY A 134 15.50 24.20 -6.72
C GLY A 134 15.60 23.20 -7.88
N THR A 135 16.78 23.10 -8.48
CA THR A 135 17.09 22.11 -9.51
C THR A 135 17.59 20.84 -8.84
N LEU A 136 16.99 19.69 -9.16
CA LEU A 136 17.50 18.39 -8.73
C LEU A 136 18.54 17.90 -9.74
N THR A 137 19.73 17.56 -9.27
CA THR A 137 20.73 16.85 -10.06
C THR A 137 20.87 15.45 -9.48
N ILE A 138 20.36 14.46 -10.20
CA ILE A 138 20.27 13.06 -9.75
C ILE A 138 21.02 12.15 -10.73
N ALA A 139 21.72 11.14 -10.22
CA ALA A 139 22.34 10.14 -11.08
C ALA A 139 21.28 9.27 -11.76
N GLY A 140 21.45 9.03 -13.07
CA GLY A 140 20.77 7.98 -13.80
C GLY A 140 21.47 6.62 -13.62
N THR A 141 20.84 5.56 -14.10
CA THR A 141 21.40 4.20 -14.02
C THR A 141 22.60 3.96 -14.94
N ASP A 142 22.81 4.83 -15.93
CA ASP A 142 23.99 4.84 -16.81
C ASP A 142 25.17 5.62 -16.21
N GLY A 143 25.04 6.11 -14.97
CA GLY A 143 26.05 6.91 -14.27
C GLY A 143 26.08 8.38 -14.70
N LYS A 144 25.22 8.83 -15.64
CA LYS A 144 25.13 10.24 -16.03
C LYS A 144 24.15 10.98 -15.15
N ASN A 145 24.45 12.24 -14.86
CA ASN A 145 23.53 13.10 -14.12
C ASN A 145 22.37 13.54 -15.01
N VAL A 146 21.15 13.44 -14.47
CA VAL A 146 19.92 14.03 -15.00
C VAL A 146 19.62 15.29 -14.21
N ILE A 147 19.38 16.39 -14.93
CA ILE A 147 19.02 17.69 -14.37
C ILE A 147 17.51 17.86 -14.49
N ILE A 148 16.83 17.97 -13.35
CA ILE A 148 15.38 18.21 -13.27
C ILE A 148 15.17 19.63 -12.74
N ASN A 149 14.86 20.54 -13.64
CA ASN A 149 14.53 21.94 -13.34
C ASN A 149 13.03 22.24 -13.52
N THR A 150 12.21 21.21 -13.74
CA THR A 150 10.77 21.30 -14.00
C THR A 150 9.94 21.20 -12.73
N LEU A 151 8.68 21.64 -12.81
CA LEU A 151 7.66 21.46 -11.76
C LEU A 151 6.76 20.26 -12.07
N PRO A 152 6.07 19.68 -11.07
CA PRO A 152 6.22 19.97 -9.64
C PRO A 152 7.54 19.44 -9.08
N ARG A 153 8.00 19.99 -7.95
CA ARG A 153 9.19 19.47 -7.23
C ARG A 153 8.83 18.38 -6.25
N THR A 154 8.13 17.38 -6.76
CA THR A 154 7.59 16.26 -5.98
C THR A 154 7.74 14.96 -6.75
N GLY A 155 7.44 13.84 -6.10
CA GLY A 155 7.35 12.52 -6.73
C GLY A 155 6.55 12.50 -8.03
N MET A 156 5.57 13.40 -8.20
CA MET A 156 4.73 13.50 -9.40
C MET A 156 5.42 14.11 -10.63
N ASN A 157 6.69 14.49 -10.53
CA ASN A 157 7.43 15.05 -11.66
C ASN A 157 7.70 13.98 -12.73
N VAL A 158 7.30 14.26 -13.97
CA VAL A 158 7.43 13.32 -15.09
C VAL A 158 8.88 12.97 -15.44
N GLN A 159 9.83 13.90 -15.25
CA GLN A 159 11.25 13.61 -15.45
C GLN A 159 11.79 12.71 -14.33
N LEU A 160 11.32 12.89 -13.09
CA LEU A 160 11.68 12.00 -12.00
C LEU A 160 11.10 10.59 -12.20
N HIS A 161 9.87 10.47 -12.71
CA HIS A 161 9.32 9.17 -13.11
C HIS A 161 10.20 8.47 -14.16
N ALA A 162 10.74 9.22 -15.14
CA ALA A 162 11.65 8.65 -16.12
C ALA A 162 12.96 8.15 -15.49
N VAL A 163 13.50 8.87 -14.51
CA VAL A 163 14.67 8.41 -13.73
C VAL A 163 14.32 7.14 -12.94
N GLY A 164 13.22 7.13 -12.19
CA GLY A 164 12.74 5.97 -11.43
C GLY A 164 12.57 4.72 -12.32
N LYS A 165 11.93 4.90 -13.48
CA LYS A 165 11.79 3.84 -14.50
C LYS A 165 13.15 3.30 -14.94
N GLY A 166 14.17 4.15 -15.07
CA GLY A 166 15.54 3.74 -15.37
C GLY A 166 16.16 2.82 -14.31
N TYR A 167 15.79 2.99 -13.04
CA TYR A 167 16.15 2.10 -11.92
C TYR A 167 15.28 0.83 -11.84
N GLY A 168 14.19 0.76 -12.60
CA GLY A 168 13.18 -0.31 -12.48
C GLY A 168 12.20 -0.09 -11.33
N VAL A 169 11.95 1.18 -10.96
CA VAL A 169 11.00 1.61 -9.92
C VAL A 169 9.82 2.33 -10.53
#